data_AF-A0A3D1PRG3-F1
#
_entry.id   AF-A0A3D1PRG3-F1
#
_cell.length_a   1.000
_cell.length_b   1.000
_cell.length_c   1.000
_cell.angle_alpha   90.00
_cell.angle_beta   90.00
_cell.angle_gamma   90.00
#
_symmetry.space_group_name_H-M   'P 1'
#
loop_
_entity.id
_entity.type
_entity.pdbx_description
1 polymer ?
#
loop_
_entity_poly.entity_id
_entity_poly.type
_entity_poly.pdbx_seq_one_letter_code
_entity_poly.pdbx_strand_id
1 'polypeptide(L)' 'QQRGVCLRSCGNYPGLSAGWYRTAVRTAPENEQLLQTMREVLK' A
#
# COMPACT_ATOMS: atom_id res chain seq x y z
N GLN A 1 7.40 -2.92 12.10
CA GLN A 1 6.36 -2.41 13.01
C GLN A 1 5.08 -2.17 12.20
N GLN A 2 3.90 -2.41 12.76
CA GLN A 2 2.63 -2.13 12.08
C GLN A 2 2.37 -0.61 12.06
N ARG A 3 1.79 -0.08 10.97
CA ARG A 3 1.62 1.38 10.73
C ARG A 3 0.16 1.80 10.52
N GLY A 4 -0.80 0.92 10.77
CA GLY A 4 -2.23 1.20 10.57
C GLY A 4 -2.69 1.26 9.11
N VAL A 5 -1.84 0.83 8.16
CA VAL A 5 -2.15 0.78 6.72
C VAL A 5 -2.10 -0.66 6.24
N CYS A 6 -3.10 -1.09 5.47
CA CYS A 6 -3.16 -2.42 4.87
C CYS A 6 -3.25 -2.33 3.34
N LEU A 7 -2.31 -2.98 2.65
CA LEU A 7 -2.32 -3.15 1.20
C LEU A 7 -2.62 -4.60 0.82
N ARG A 8 -3.28 -4.81 -0.31
CA ARG A 8 -3.49 -6.14 -0.87
C ARG A 8 -2.29 -6.52 -1.73
N SER A 9 -1.53 -7.54 -1.32
CA SER A 9 -0.53 -8.17 -2.20
C SER A 9 -1.24 -8.80 -3.40
N CYS A 10 -0.69 -8.57 -4.59
CA CYS A 10 -1.24 -9.00 -5.88
C CYS A 10 -0.35 -10.01 -6.61
N GLY A 11 0.74 -10.50 -6.00
CA GLY A 11 1.62 -11.50 -6.62
C GLY A 11 0.97 -12.86 -6.90
N ASN A 12 -0.27 -13.07 -6.47
CA ASN A 12 -1.06 -14.26 -6.77
C ASN A 12 -1.94 -14.11 -8.02
N TYR A 13 -1.92 -12.95 -8.70
CA TYR A 13 -2.62 -12.77 -9.98
C TYR A 13 -1.71 -13.14 -11.16
N PRO A 14 -2.23 -13.82 -12.21
CA PRO A 14 -1.44 -14.15 -13.39
C PRO A 14 -0.75 -12.92 -13.98
N GLY A 15 0.57 -13.02 -14.19
CA GLY A 15 1.38 -11.93 -14.75
C GLY A 15 1.91 -10.90 -13.73
N LEU A 16 1.56 -11.00 -12.45
CA LEU A 16 2.08 -10.10 -11.40
C LEU A 16 3.06 -10.84 -10.49
N SER A 17 4.20 -10.19 -10.18
CA SER A 17 5.20 -10.70 -9.23
C SER A 17 4.94 -10.21 -7.80
N ALA A 18 5.74 -10.70 -6.84
CA ALA A 18 5.58 -10.36 -5.41
C ALA A 18 5.70 -8.85 -5.09
N GLY A 19 6.26 -8.04 -5.99
CA GLY A 19 6.37 -6.58 -5.83
C GLY A 19 5.09 -5.80 -6.12
N TRP A 20 4.02 -6.46 -6.58
CA TRP A 20 2.78 -5.79 -6.93
C TRP A 20 1.80 -5.73 -5.76
N TYR A 21 1.32 -4.53 -5.48
CA TYR A 21 0.32 -4.26 -4.45
C TYR A 21 -0.79 -3.37 -5.00
N ARG A 22 -1.99 -3.52 -4.45
CA ARG A 22 -3.12 -2.63 -4.70
C ARG A 22 -3.59 -1.98 -3.41
N THR A 23 -3.90 -0.69 -3.50
CA THR A 23 -4.62 0.06 -2.47
C THR A 23 -6.04 0.36 -2.93
N ALA A 24 -6.97 0.50 -1.98
CA ALA A 24 -8.27 1.11 -2.25
C ALA A 24 -8.12 2.64 -2.20
N VAL A 25 -8.92 3.37 -2.98
CA VAL A 25 -9.08 4.81 -2.82
C VAL A 25 -9.99 5.05 -1.61
N ARG A 26 -9.53 5.84 -0.64
CA ARG A 26 -10.21 6.13 0.63
C ARG A 26 -10.54 7.62 0.75
N THR A 27 -10.92 8.09 1.95
CA THR A 27 -11.06 9.54 2.21
C THR A 27 -9.71 10.25 2.05
N ALA A 28 -9.74 11.58 1.86
CA ALA A 28 -8.51 12.37 1.70
C ALA A 28 -7.52 12.19 2.88
N PRO A 29 -7.95 12.28 4.17
CA PRO A 29 -7.03 12.07 5.29
C PRO A 29 -6.42 10.65 5.32
N GLU A 30 -7.19 9.61 4.99
CA GLU A 30 -6.68 8.24 4.93
C GLU A 30 -5.65 8.06 3.81
N ASN A 31 -5.90 8.66 2.65
CA ASN A 31 -4.96 8.61 1.52
C ASN A 31 -3.67 9.39 1.84
N GLU A 32 -3.75 10.52 2.53
CA GLU A 32 -2.58 11.28 2.99
C GLU A 32 -1.73 10.48 3.98
N GLN A 33 -2.37 9.79 4.95
CA GLN A 33 -1.68 8.90 5.88
C GLN A 33 -0.96 7.75 5.15
N LEU A 34 -1.61 7.13 4.16
CA LEU A 34 -1.00 6.11 3.31
C LEU A 34 0.25 6.65 2.61
N LEU A 35 0.15 7.80 1.94
CA LEU A 35 1.27 8.41 1.21
C LEU A 35 2.43 8.76 2.14
N GLN A 36 2.15 9.32 3.31
CA GLN A 36 3.18 9.63 4.30
C GLN A 36 3.90 8.37 4.81
N THR A 37 3.13 7.32 5.12
CA THR A 37 3.69 6.03 5.54
C THR A 37 4.59 5.43 4.44
N MET A 38 4.18 5.50 3.17
CA MET A 38 4.99 5.04 2.05
C MET A 38 6.32 5.79 1.93
N ARG A 39 6.31 7.13 2.11
CA ARG A 39 7.54 7.94 2.12
C ARG A 39 8.48 7.58 3.26
N GLU A 40 7.96 7.13 4.40
CA GLU A 40 8.78 6.72 5.54
C GLU A 40 9.47 5.37 5.33
N VAL A 41 8.78 4.42 4.69
CA VAL A 41 9.27 3.04 4.53
C VAL A 41 10.09 2.80 3.27
N LEU A 42 9.93 3.64 2.24
CA LEU A 42 10.65 3.53 0.96
C LEU A 42 11.90 4.41 0.86
N LYS A 43 12.37 4.98 1.98
CA LYS A 43 13.72 5.57 2.04
C LYS A 43 14.78 4.47 1.95
#